data_AF-A0A7C4LXP0-F1
#
_entry.id   AF-A0A7C4LXP0-F1
#
_cell.length_a   1.000
_cell.length_b   1.000
_cell.length_c   1.000
_cell.angle_alpha   90.00
_cell.angle_beta   90.00
_cell.angle_gamma   90.00
#
_symmetry.space_group_name_H-M   'P 1'
#
loop_
_entity.id
_entity.type
_entity.pdbx_description
1 polymer ?
#
loop_
_entity_poly.entity_id
_entity_poly.type
_entity_poly.pdbx_seq_one_letter_code
_entity_poly.pdbx_strand_id
1 'polypeptide(L)'
;MLAIEGLRKSADQGRQMVRGMLAEAGILALEDVQTLEADRVDTLIELLGCASLEDLYAAVGGGAIRIEDLRQALVQAGITRENLQWTTVNMVASPEDNRPGVLSRLAGIVSRHGGNILRSVNNTLPDGGFSLRLVITSLDESHKAALERSFRRSKISFRLLEIV
;
A
#
# COMPACT_ATOMS: atom_id res chain seq x y z
N MET A 1 15.07 -5.20 26.84
CA MET A 1 14.11 -4.79 25.80
C MET A 1 14.59 -5.24 24.40
N LEU A 2 15.08 -6.47 24.25
CA LEU A 2 15.64 -6.99 22.98
C LEU A 2 14.59 -7.75 22.16
N ALA A 3 13.62 -8.39 22.83
CA ALA A 3 12.56 -9.14 22.17
C ALA A 3 11.62 -8.25 21.33
N ILE A 4 11.29 -7.05 21.81
CA ILE A 4 10.44 -6.09 21.10
C ILE A 4 11.14 -5.54 19.86
N GLU A 5 12.43 -5.20 19.96
CA GLU A 5 13.22 -4.74 18.83
C GLU A 5 13.40 -5.83 17.76
N GLY A 6 13.63 -7.07 18.19
CA GLY A 6 13.69 -8.23 17.30
C GLY A 6 12.38 -8.44 16.54
N LEU A 7 11.25 -8.35 17.23
CA LEU A 7 9.92 -8.49 16.62
C LEU A 7 9.67 -7.40 15.57
N ARG A 8 9.94 -6.13 15.92
CA ARG A 8 9.79 -5.00 14.98
C ARG A 8 10.65 -5.18 13.74
N LYS A 9 11.91 -5.59 13.92
CA LYS A 9 12.83 -5.83 12.80
C LYS A 9 12.32 -6.96 11.89
N SER A 10 11.80 -8.04 12.46
CA SER A 10 11.18 -9.12 11.68
C SER A 10 9.94 -8.63 10.95
N ALA A 11 9.08 -7.84 11.57
CA ALA A 11 7.92 -7.26 10.91
C ALA A 11 8.31 -6.34 9.75
N ASP A 12 9.29 -5.46 9.94
CA ASP A 12 9.82 -4.59 8.88
C ASP A 12 10.37 -5.41 7.70
N GLN A 13 11.08 -6.51 8.00
CA GLN A 13 11.58 -7.43 6.98
C GLN A 13 10.43 -8.15 6.26
N GLY A 14 9.41 -8.62 6.97
CA GLY A 14 8.22 -9.23 6.39
C GLY A 14 7.50 -8.28 5.44
N ARG A 15 7.31 -7.01 5.83
CA ARG A 15 6.71 -5.97 4.98
C ARG A 15 7.47 -5.80 3.66
N GLN A 16 8.81 -5.84 3.71
CA GLN A 16 9.63 -5.77 2.50
C GLN A 16 9.48 -7.01 1.62
N MET A 17 9.49 -8.21 2.22
CA MET A 17 9.39 -9.48 1.49
C MET A 17 8.07 -9.64 0.75
N VAL A 18 6.95 -9.17 1.33
CA VAL A 18 5.63 -9.36 0.73
C VAL A 18 5.27 -8.30 -0.33
N ARG A 19 6.05 -7.21 -0.44
CA ARG A 19 5.70 -6.05 -1.27
C ARG A 19 5.41 -6.43 -2.73
N GLY A 20 6.20 -7.32 -3.33
CA GLY A 20 5.99 -7.76 -4.71
C GLY A 20 4.64 -8.49 -4.89
N MET A 21 4.30 -9.37 -3.96
CA MET A 21 3.04 -10.09 -3.96
C MET A 21 1.83 -9.17 -3.75
N LEU A 22 1.94 -8.18 -2.84
CA LEU A 22 0.90 -7.18 -2.65
C LEU A 22 0.69 -6.34 -3.91
N ALA A 23 1.78 -5.95 -4.59
CA ALA A 23 1.72 -5.20 -5.84
C ALA A 23 0.99 -5.97 -6.95
N GLU A 24 1.18 -7.28 -7.03
CA GLU A 24 0.41 -8.14 -7.96
C GLU A 24 -1.10 -8.04 -7.68
N ALA A 25 -1.51 -7.97 -6.41
CA ALA A 25 -2.90 -7.76 -5.99
C ALA A 25 -3.41 -6.31 -6.11
N GLY A 26 -2.59 -5.36 -6.59
CA GLY A 26 -2.97 -3.94 -6.75
C GLY A 26 -2.88 -3.11 -5.47
N ILE A 27 -2.23 -3.64 -4.43
CA ILE A 27 -2.07 -2.99 -3.12
C ILE A 27 -0.61 -2.87 -2.71
N LEU A 28 -0.31 -1.96 -1.79
CA LEU A 28 1.05 -1.78 -1.23
C LEU A 28 1.13 -2.05 0.27
N ALA A 29 -0.02 -2.22 0.94
CA ALA A 29 -0.09 -2.44 2.37
C ALA A 29 -1.37 -3.21 2.73
N LEU A 30 -1.26 -4.26 3.55
CA LEU A 30 -2.43 -4.97 4.07
C LEU A 30 -3.27 -4.10 5.02
N GLU A 31 -2.69 -3.06 5.60
CA GLU A 31 -3.40 -2.07 6.42
C GLU A 31 -4.50 -1.33 5.64
N ASP A 32 -4.36 -1.24 4.31
CA ASP A 32 -5.40 -0.68 3.46
C ASP A 32 -6.59 -1.63 3.35
N VAL A 33 -6.31 -2.92 3.15
CA VAL A 33 -7.33 -3.98 3.16
C VAL A 33 -7.98 -4.06 4.54
N GLN A 34 -7.20 -4.01 5.63
CA GLN A 34 -7.74 -4.09 6.98
C GLN A 34 -8.75 -2.97 7.27
N THR A 35 -8.53 -1.77 6.71
CA THR A 35 -9.46 -0.66 6.96
C THR A 35 -10.66 -0.65 6.02
N LEU A 36 -10.48 -1.05 4.76
CA LEU A 36 -11.54 -0.98 3.75
C LEU A 36 -12.39 -2.27 3.69
N GLU A 37 -11.78 -3.41 3.99
CA GLU A 37 -12.30 -4.78 3.83
C GLU A 37 -11.81 -5.66 4.99
N ALA A 38 -12.11 -5.27 6.23
CA ALA A 38 -11.59 -5.91 7.46
C ALA A 38 -11.77 -7.44 7.49
N ASP A 39 -12.94 -7.93 7.08
CA ASP A 39 -13.27 -9.36 7.05
C ASP A 39 -12.25 -10.21 6.26
N ARG A 40 -11.67 -9.64 5.18
CA ARG A 40 -10.65 -10.33 4.39
C ARG A 40 -9.33 -10.46 5.15
N VAL A 41 -8.97 -9.44 5.93
CA VAL A 41 -7.78 -9.49 6.78
C VAL A 41 -8.00 -10.45 7.95
N ASP A 42 -9.20 -10.45 8.54
CA ASP A 42 -9.54 -11.38 9.62
C ASP A 42 -9.47 -12.84 9.12
N THR A 43 -9.98 -13.11 7.92
CA THR A 43 -9.84 -14.42 7.27
C THR A 43 -8.37 -14.77 7.02
N LEU A 44 -7.57 -13.81 6.54
CA LEU A 44 -6.15 -14.02 6.26
C LEU A 44 -5.35 -14.39 7.52
N ILE A 45 -5.55 -13.67 8.62
CA ILE A 45 -4.84 -13.92 9.88
C ILE A 45 -5.31 -15.25 10.51
N GLU A 46 -6.59 -15.61 10.39
CA GLU A 46 -7.11 -16.91 10.83
C GLU A 46 -6.48 -18.07 10.07
N LEU A 47 -6.43 -17.98 8.73
CA LEU A 47 -5.81 -19.01 7.86
C LEU A 47 -4.34 -19.27 8.19
N LEU A 48 -3.62 -18.24 8.64
CA LEU A 48 -2.20 -18.29 8.95
C LEU A 48 -1.91 -18.46 10.45
N GLY A 49 -2.94 -18.47 11.30
CA GLY A 49 -2.81 -18.58 12.75
C GLY A 49 -2.10 -17.38 13.40
N CYS A 50 -2.20 -16.20 12.81
CA CYS A 50 -1.59 -14.97 13.33
C CYS A 50 -2.56 -14.20 14.23
N ALA A 51 -2.05 -13.54 15.27
CA ALA A 51 -2.88 -12.74 16.18
C ALA A 51 -3.17 -11.32 15.64
N SER A 52 -2.39 -10.84 14.67
CA SER A 52 -2.52 -9.51 14.06
C SER A 52 -1.73 -9.43 12.74
N LEU A 53 -1.88 -8.34 11.98
CA LEU A 53 -1.02 -8.06 10.83
C LEU A 53 0.45 -7.90 11.22
N GLU A 54 0.75 -7.29 12.36
CA GLU A 54 2.13 -7.13 12.83
C GLU A 54 2.78 -8.50 13.12
N ASP A 55 2.02 -9.40 13.75
CA ASP A 55 2.42 -10.78 13.99
C ASP A 55 2.60 -11.56 12.68
N LEU A 56 1.70 -11.37 11.71
CA LEU A 56 1.84 -11.95 10.35
C LEU A 56 3.14 -11.48 9.67
N TYR A 57 3.41 -10.18 9.66
CA TYR A 57 4.64 -9.66 9.07
C TYR A 57 5.87 -10.19 9.82
N ALA A 58 5.83 -10.25 11.16
CA ALA A 58 6.93 -10.80 11.95
C ALA A 58 7.17 -12.28 11.67
N ALA A 59 6.11 -13.07 11.54
CA ALA A 59 6.17 -14.50 11.21
C ALA A 59 6.75 -14.73 9.81
N VAL A 60 6.40 -13.90 8.83
CA VAL A 60 7.00 -13.95 7.48
C VAL A 60 8.46 -13.54 7.51
N GLY A 61 8.80 -12.41 8.12
CA GLY A 61 10.19 -11.91 8.18
C GLY A 61 11.11 -12.78 9.02
N GLY A 62 10.58 -13.46 10.03
CA GLY A 62 11.27 -14.49 10.81
C GLY A 62 11.34 -15.87 10.15
N GLY A 63 10.65 -16.07 9.02
CA GLY A 63 10.64 -17.33 8.26
C GLY A 63 9.73 -18.43 8.84
N ALA A 64 8.88 -18.12 9.81
CA ALA A 64 7.88 -19.04 10.36
C ALA A 64 6.74 -19.30 9.36
N ILE A 65 6.38 -18.29 8.56
CA ILE A 65 5.44 -18.42 7.43
C ILE A 65 6.23 -18.28 6.14
N ARG A 66 6.04 -19.23 5.21
CA ARG A 66 6.66 -19.14 3.88
C ARG A 66 5.84 -18.18 3.02
N ILE A 67 6.54 -17.47 2.14
CA ILE A 67 5.91 -16.56 1.18
C ILE A 67 4.85 -17.25 0.31
N GLU A 68 5.07 -18.52 -0.06
CA GLU A 68 4.07 -19.26 -0.84
C GLU A 68 2.80 -19.56 -0.04
N ASP A 69 2.92 -19.89 1.25
CA ASP A 69 1.76 -20.14 2.12
C ASP A 69 0.94 -18.85 2.29
N LEU A 70 1.61 -17.70 2.48
CA LEU A 70 0.96 -16.39 2.48
C LEU A 70 0.25 -16.09 1.15
N ARG A 71 0.89 -16.39 0.01
CA ARG A 71 0.30 -16.18 -1.32
C ARG A 71 -1.01 -16.93 -1.46
N GLN A 72 -1.02 -18.20 -1.07
CA GLN A 72 -2.24 -19.02 -1.11
C GLN A 72 -3.31 -18.48 -0.15
N ALA A 73 -2.91 -18.03 1.04
CA ALA A 73 -3.83 -17.44 2.00
C ALA A 73 -4.45 -16.12 1.51
N LEU A 74 -3.69 -15.25 0.81
CA LEU A 74 -4.25 -14.05 0.18
C LEU A 74 -5.32 -14.40 -0.85
N VAL A 75 -5.07 -15.40 -1.70
CA VAL A 75 -6.05 -15.86 -2.69
C VAL A 75 -7.31 -16.39 -1.99
N GLN A 76 -7.17 -17.20 -0.95
CA GLN A 76 -8.30 -17.76 -0.19
C GLN A 76 -9.11 -16.68 0.55
N ALA A 77 -8.45 -15.65 1.08
CA ALA A 77 -9.09 -14.47 1.67
C ALA A 77 -9.69 -13.52 0.62
N GLY A 78 -9.51 -13.82 -0.67
CA GLY A 78 -9.96 -12.99 -1.79
C GLY A 78 -9.22 -11.66 -1.90
N ILE A 79 -8.01 -11.55 -1.35
CA ILE A 79 -7.11 -10.40 -1.49
C ILE A 79 -6.33 -10.59 -2.80
N THR A 80 -7.03 -10.41 -3.92
CA THR A 80 -6.48 -10.48 -5.28
C THR A 80 -6.86 -9.24 -6.08
N ARG A 81 -6.17 -8.99 -7.19
CA ARG A 81 -6.46 -7.84 -8.06
C ARG A 81 -7.90 -7.86 -8.58
N GLU A 82 -8.38 -9.04 -8.95
CA GLU A 82 -9.71 -9.26 -9.52
C GLU A 82 -10.82 -8.99 -8.50
N ASN A 83 -10.60 -9.41 -7.26
CA ASN A 83 -11.60 -9.30 -6.20
C ASN A 83 -11.60 -7.92 -5.53
N LEU A 84 -10.42 -7.32 -5.32
CA LEU A 84 -10.32 -5.98 -4.75
C LEU A 84 -10.73 -4.92 -5.77
N GLN A 85 -10.34 -5.10 -7.04
CA GLN A 85 -10.45 -4.07 -8.06
C GLN A 85 -9.88 -2.73 -7.57
N TRP A 86 -8.69 -2.75 -6.97
CA TRP A 86 -8.01 -1.56 -6.50
C TRP A 86 -6.76 -1.24 -7.33
N THR A 87 -6.38 0.03 -7.31
CA THR A 87 -5.09 0.52 -7.76
C THR A 87 -4.52 1.37 -6.64
N THR A 88 -3.24 1.15 -6.31
CA THR A 88 -2.60 1.92 -5.24
C THR A 88 -1.54 2.83 -5.82
N VAL A 89 -1.66 4.12 -5.52
CA VAL A 89 -0.68 5.15 -5.87
C VAL A 89 0.08 5.51 -4.61
N ASN A 90 1.39 5.33 -4.61
CA ASN A 90 2.27 5.75 -3.53
C ASN A 90 3.24 6.81 -4.02
N MET A 91 3.31 7.91 -3.28
CA MET A 91 4.10 9.08 -3.62
C MET A 91 4.92 9.52 -2.42
N VAL A 92 6.18 9.83 -2.65
CA VAL A 92 7.04 10.52 -1.68
C VAL A 92 7.59 11.76 -2.34
N ALA A 93 7.37 12.91 -1.73
CA ALA A 93 7.85 14.20 -2.21
C ALA A 93 8.79 14.86 -1.19
N SER A 94 9.59 15.79 -1.69
CA SER A 94 10.54 16.57 -0.89
C SER A 94 9.85 17.73 -0.16
N PRO A 95 10.50 18.34 0.85
CA PRO A 95 9.94 19.44 1.62
C PRO A 95 9.56 20.65 0.77
N GLU A 96 10.29 20.91 -0.34
CA GLU A 96 10.00 22.05 -1.21
C GLU A 96 8.61 21.95 -1.85
N ASP A 97 8.04 20.74 -1.94
CA ASP A 97 6.71 20.50 -2.49
C ASP A 97 5.65 20.24 -1.41
N ASN A 98 6.01 20.32 -0.13
CA ASN A 98 5.05 20.30 0.97
C ASN A 98 4.44 21.70 1.18
N ARG A 99 3.56 22.10 0.24
CA ARG A 99 2.91 23.42 0.23
C ARG A 99 1.38 23.29 0.27
N PRO A 100 0.67 24.29 0.84
CA PRO A 100 -0.79 24.29 0.84
C PRO A 100 -1.39 24.03 -0.55
N GLY A 101 -2.39 23.14 -0.61
CA GLY A 101 -3.11 22.80 -1.84
C GLY A 101 -2.52 21.65 -2.67
N VAL A 102 -1.32 21.16 -2.35
CA VAL A 102 -0.70 20.04 -3.10
C VAL A 102 -1.54 18.77 -3.02
N LEU A 103 -2.01 18.38 -1.83
CA LEU A 103 -2.86 17.20 -1.66
C LEU A 103 -4.17 17.29 -2.46
N SER A 104 -4.82 18.46 -2.43
CA SER A 104 -6.03 18.71 -3.22
C SER A 104 -5.76 18.59 -4.72
N ARG A 105 -4.61 19.09 -5.18
CA ARG A 105 -4.18 18.97 -6.58
C ARG A 105 -3.92 17.52 -6.97
N LEU A 106 -3.28 16.72 -6.11
CA LEU A 106 -3.03 15.29 -6.33
C LEU A 106 -4.34 14.51 -6.38
N ALA A 107 -5.25 14.75 -5.44
CA ALA A 107 -6.59 14.16 -5.46
C ALA A 107 -7.36 14.54 -6.75
N GLY A 108 -7.27 15.81 -7.17
CA GLY A 108 -7.88 16.26 -8.42
C GLY A 108 -7.27 15.63 -9.67
N ILE A 109 -6.00 15.24 -9.66
CA ILE A 109 -5.40 14.44 -10.75
C ILE A 109 -6.10 13.08 -10.83
N VAL A 110 -6.27 12.40 -9.69
CA VAL A 110 -6.93 11.09 -9.65
C VAL A 110 -8.37 11.16 -10.14
N SER A 111 -9.16 12.10 -9.64
CA SER A 111 -10.57 12.25 -10.05
C SER A 111 -10.74 12.55 -11.54
N ARG A 112 -9.82 13.30 -12.17
CA ARG A 112 -9.86 13.57 -13.62
C ARG A 112 -9.62 12.35 -14.49
N HIS A 113 -8.95 11.33 -13.97
CA HIS A 113 -8.71 10.06 -14.66
C HIS A 113 -9.73 8.98 -14.27
N GLY A 114 -10.86 9.36 -13.67
CA GLY A 114 -11.93 8.44 -13.29
C GLY A 114 -11.66 7.62 -12.03
N GLY A 115 -10.56 7.89 -11.32
CA GLY A 115 -10.26 7.20 -10.06
C GLY A 115 -11.12 7.73 -8.92
N ASN A 116 -11.82 6.84 -8.22
CA ASN A 116 -12.48 7.16 -6.96
C ASN A 116 -11.54 6.81 -5.80
N ILE A 117 -11.18 7.78 -4.97
CA ILE A 117 -10.28 7.57 -3.82
C ILE A 117 -11.08 6.90 -2.70
N LEU A 118 -10.73 5.66 -2.39
CA LEU A 118 -11.31 4.88 -1.30
C LEU A 118 -10.63 5.19 0.03
N ARG A 119 -9.31 5.39 0.00
CA ARG A 119 -8.49 5.68 1.18
C ARG A 119 -7.31 6.56 0.84
N SER A 120 -6.96 7.43 1.78
CA SER A 120 -5.78 8.28 1.74
C SER A 120 -5.01 8.11 3.05
N VAL A 121 -3.73 7.79 2.95
CA VAL A 121 -2.79 7.81 4.06
C VAL A 121 -1.75 8.87 3.75
N ASN A 122 -1.69 9.91 4.58
CA ASN A 122 -0.75 11.01 4.44
C ASN A 122 0.12 11.09 5.70
N ASN A 123 1.44 11.12 5.53
CA ASN A 123 2.38 11.34 6.62
C ASN A 123 3.37 12.44 6.26
N THR A 124 3.60 13.34 7.21
CA THR A 124 4.74 14.26 7.17
C THR A 124 6.00 13.51 7.57
N LEU A 125 7.04 13.62 6.75
CA LEU A 125 8.33 12.98 6.99
C LEU A 125 9.21 13.85 7.91
N PRO A 126 10.19 13.26 8.63
CA PRO A 126 11.07 14.02 9.53
C PRO A 126 11.88 15.13 8.85
N ASP A 127 12.14 15.00 7.54
CA ASP A 127 12.83 16.01 6.74
C ASP A 127 11.92 17.17 6.31
N GLY A 128 10.62 17.12 6.64
CA GLY A 128 9.61 18.10 6.24
C GLY A 128 8.90 17.76 4.92
N GLY A 129 9.29 16.68 4.23
CA GLY A 129 8.61 16.16 3.06
C GLY A 129 7.29 15.47 3.42
N PHE A 130 6.64 14.85 2.45
CA PHE A 130 5.44 14.06 2.69
C PHE A 130 5.46 12.73 1.95
N SER A 131 4.76 11.76 2.52
CA SER A 131 4.35 10.53 1.85
C SER A 131 2.84 10.50 1.72
N LEU A 132 2.34 10.16 0.54
CA LEU A 132 0.92 10.02 0.27
C LEU A 132 0.68 8.69 -0.43
N ARG A 133 -0.13 7.85 0.19
CA ARG A 133 -0.64 6.62 -0.41
C ARG A 133 -2.14 6.76 -0.61
N LEU A 134 -2.58 6.56 -1.85
CA LEU A 134 -3.98 6.59 -2.26
C LEU A 134 -4.36 5.18 -2.72
N VAL A 135 -5.42 4.65 -2.14
CA VAL A 135 -6.11 3.46 -2.66
C VAL A 135 -7.31 3.96 -3.44
N ILE A 136 -7.37 3.62 -4.72
CA ILE A 136 -8.44 4.03 -5.61
C ILE A 136 -9.09 2.82 -6.25
N THR A 137 -10.32 3.00 -6.73
CA THR A 137 -10.95 2.01 -7.62
C THR A 137 -10.05 1.74 -8.82
N SER A 138 -10.04 0.48 -9.27
CA SER A 138 -9.19 0.01 -10.37
C SER A 138 -9.38 0.89 -11.59
N LEU A 139 -8.25 1.25 -12.17
CA LEU A 139 -8.16 1.89 -13.46
C LEU A 139 -7.71 0.85 -14.48
N ASP A 140 -8.24 0.92 -15.69
CA ASP A 140 -7.64 0.16 -16.80
C ASP A 140 -6.22 0.68 -17.10
N GLU A 141 -5.45 -0.11 -17.84
CA GLU A 141 -4.04 0.21 -18.15
C GLU A 141 -3.87 1.56 -18.87
N SER A 142 -4.86 1.98 -19.68
CA SER A 142 -4.81 3.26 -20.39
C SER A 142 -4.96 4.44 -19.44
N HIS A 143 -5.89 4.33 -18.48
CA HIS A 143 -6.14 5.32 -17.44
C HIS A 143 -4.99 5.34 -16.43
N LYS A 144 -4.44 4.18 -16.06
CA LYS A 144 -3.24 4.08 -15.21
C LYS A 144 -2.04 4.80 -15.83
N ALA A 145 -1.77 4.56 -17.13
CA ALA A 145 -0.71 5.27 -17.86
C ALA A 145 -0.97 6.78 -18.03
N ALA A 146 -2.24 7.19 -18.18
CA ALA A 146 -2.61 8.60 -18.22
C ALA A 146 -2.45 9.30 -16.87
N LEU A 147 -2.80 8.61 -15.79
CA LEU A 147 -2.63 9.04 -14.41
C LEU A 147 -1.15 9.26 -14.08
N GLU A 148 -0.30 8.28 -14.40
CA GLU A 148 1.15 8.37 -14.17
C GLU A 148 1.77 9.57 -14.91
N ARG A 149 1.43 9.75 -16.19
CA ARG A 149 1.88 10.92 -16.98
C ARG A 149 1.43 12.23 -16.35
N SER A 150 0.23 12.27 -15.78
CA SER A 150 -0.31 13.49 -15.14
C SER A 150 0.40 13.81 -13.83
N PHE A 151 0.75 12.80 -13.03
CA PHE A 151 1.60 13.01 -11.86
C PHE A 151 2.99 13.52 -12.26
N ARG A 152 3.65 12.90 -13.24
CA ARG A 152 4.97 13.36 -13.73
C ARG A 152 4.94 14.79 -14.28
N ARG A 153 3.81 15.24 -14.85
CA ARG A 153 3.59 16.61 -15.36
C ARG A 153 3.09 17.59 -14.30
N SER A 154 2.87 17.13 -13.06
CA SER A 154 2.31 17.97 -11.99
C SER A 154 3.28 19.03 -11.46
N LYS A 155 4.52 19.10 -11.95
CA LYS A 155 5.57 20.00 -11.43
C LYS A 155 5.89 19.77 -9.94
N ILE A 156 5.51 18.60 -9.40
CA ILE A 156 5.92 18.11 -8.08
C ILE A 156 7.09 17.16 -8.30
N SER A 157 8.15 17.36 -7.52
CA SER A 157 9.33 16.51 -7.52
C SER A 157 9.10 15.30 -6.61
N PHE A 158 8.74 14.17 -7.21
CA PHE A 158 8.59 12.92 -6.50
C PHE A 158 9.93 12.20 -6.38
N ARG A 159 10.36 11.92 -5.16
CA ARG A 159 11.44 10.97 -4.86
C ARG A 159 11.02 9.53 -5.13
N LEU A 160 9.73 9.25 -4.96
CA LEU A 160 9.09 7.98 -5.29
C LEU A 160 7.71 8.27 -5.88
N LEU A 161 7.40 7.61 -7.00
CA LEU A 161 6.06 7.49 -7.55
C LEU A 161 5.90 6.03 -7.99
N GLU A 162 4.98 5.32 -7.35
CA GLU A 162 4.68 3.91 -7.60
C GLU A 162 3.18 3.75 -7.79
N ILE A 163 2.78 3.04 -8.85
CA ILE A 163 1.37 2.74 -9.13
C ILE A 163 1.24 1.25 -9.44
N VAL A 164 0.51 0.52 -8.60
CA VAL A 164 0.29 -0.93 -8.72
C VAL A 164 -1.15 -1.25 -9.08
#